data_AF-A0A2J7REI5-F1
#
_entry.id   AF-A0A2J7REI5-F1
#
_cell.length_a   1.000
_cell.length_b   1.000
_cell.length_c   1.000
_cell.angle_alpha   90.00
_cell.angle_beta   90.00
_cell.angle_gamma   90.00
#
_symmetry.space_group_name_H-M   'P 1'
#
loop_
_entity.id
_entity.type
_entity.pdbx_description
1 polymer ?
#
loop_
_entity_poly.entity_id
_entity_poly.type
_entity_poly.pdbx_seq_one_letter_code
_entity_poly.pdbx_strand_id
1 'polypeptide(L)'
;MKFSCIYCGQESFAELYEFIEEVLKIAKEFFLPPHPLQTRLCGLYLLYGLYYKQPTIEDGEYLVKIRLNFKEWQDSYSLMKFVCEEQHYDALFIFNKLLAENAFHFCAMPREYGLEKSMRKYLERNDTADENLSHKSELLTLEESGILNSLDEISKKYYELKCKLNNESKENKPHQLLDYASPMIADDIRKKLASAMDDSSDQKDEEQDTKISIGAHRKKLKEKACFGAGPSRST
;
A
#
# COMPACT_ATOMS: atom_id res chain seq x y z
N MET A 1 3.13 32.57 10.21
CA MET A 1 3.47 31.40 9.37
C MET A 1 2.22 30.58 9.11
N LYS A 2 1.99 30.09 7.89
CA LYS A 2 0.85 29.20 7.57
C LYS A 2 1.21 27.75 7.95
N PHE A 3 1.15 27.44 9.25
CA PHE A 3 1.49 26.11 9.79
C PHE A 3 0.57 25.00 9.25
N SER A 4 -0.62 25.36 8.76
CA SER A 4 -1.56 24.45 8.09
C SER A 4 -1.03 23.86 6.78
N CYS A 5 -0.02 24.48 6.17
CA CYS A 5 0.51 24.08 4.86
C CYS A 5 1.82 23.30 4.94
N ILE A 6 2.24 22.85 6.14
CA ILE A 6 3.50 22.11 6.33
C ILE A 6 3.52 20.82 5.49
N TYR A 7 2.36 20.21 5.32
CA TYR A 7 2.19 18.95 4.59
C TYR A 7 1.78 19.16 3.12
N CYS A 8 1.66 20.40 2.65
CA CYS A 8 1.28 20.69 1.26
C CYS A 8 2.50 20.57 0.33
N GLY A 9 2.33 19.90 -0.82
CA GLY A 9 3.35 19.82 -1.87
C GLY A 9 4.10 18.48 -1.96
N GLN A 10 3.62 17.44 -1.29
CA GLN A 10 4.11 16.06 -1.48
C GLN A 10 3.31 15.39 -2.61
N GLU A 11 4.00 14.75 -3.55
CA GLU A 11 3.37 14.17 -4.76
C GLU A 11 2.83 12.76 -4.51
N SER A 12 3.41 12.02 -3.54
CA SER A 12 3.02 10.66 -3.17
C SER A 12 2.70 10.54 -1.68
N PHE A 13 1.77 9.65 -1.33
CA PHE A 13 1.40 9.37 0.06
C PHE A 13 2.58 8.76 0.85
N ALA A 14 3.39 7.91 0.23
CA ALA A 14 4.60 7.35 0.85
C ALA A 14 5.64 8.44 1.20
N GLU A 15 5.82 9.45 0.34
CA GLU A 15 6.72 10.58 0.62
C GLU A 15 6.18 11.43 1.77
N LEU A 16 4.88 11.69 1.77
CA LEU A 16 4.20 12.38 2.85
C LEU A 16 4.33 11.64 4.19
N TYR A 17 4.17 10.31 4.18
CA TYR A 17 4.34 9.47 5.37
C TYR A 17 5.78 9.52 5.89
N GLU A 18 6.78 9.35 5.01
CA GLU A 18 8.20 9.46 5.39
C GLU A 18 8.54 10.84 5.95
N PHE A 19 7.98 11.89 5.34
CA PHE A 19 8.16 13.27 5.81
C PHE A 19 7.58 13.45 7.21
N ILE A 20 6.35 13.00 7.47
CA ILE A 20 5.72 13.10 8.79
C ILE A 20 6.52 12.30 9.83
N GLU A 21 6.99 11.10 9.48
CA GLU A 21 7.81 10.27 10.36
C GLU A 21 9.10 10.99 10.80
N GLU A 22 9.85 11.56 9.85
CA GLU A 22 11.10 12.27 10.17
C GLU A 22 10.82 13.61 10.89
N VAL A 23 9.75 14.33 10.56
CA VAL A 23 9.37 15.58 11.24
C VAL A 23 8.97 15.33 12.70
N LEU A 24 8.18 14.29 12.97
CA LEU A 24 7.83 13.89 14.34
C LEU A 24 9.05 13.41 15.12
N LYS A 25 9.98 12.71 14.46
CA LYS A 25 11.24 12.27 15.07
C LYS A 25 12.12 13.46 15.46
N ILE A 26 12.27 14.45 14.60
CA ILE A 26 13.01 15.69 14.92
C ILE A 26 12.35 16.42 16.09
N ALA A 27 11.02 16.55 16.09
CA ALA A 27 10.30 17.17 17.21
C ALA A 27 10.50 16.40 18.54
N LYS A 28 10.55 15.06 18.47
CA LYS A 28 10.84 14.19 19.60
C LYS A 28 12.25 14.43 20.16
N GLU A 29 13.26 14.63 19.31
CA GLU A 29 14.64 14.90 19.76
C GLU A 29 14.70 16.15 20.67
N PHE A 30 13.95 17.21 20.34
CA PHE A 30 13.87 18.41 21.20
C PHE A 30 13.18 18.16 22.55
N PHE A 31 12.24 17.22 22.61
CA PHE A 31 11.54 16.83 23.83
C PHE A 31 12.41 15.99 24.78
N LEU A 32 13.39 15.27 24.23
CA LEU A 32 14.28 14.38 24.97
C LEU A 32 15.53 15.12 25.53
N PRO A 33 16.20 14.55 26.54
CA PRO A 33 17.49 15.08 27.01
C PRO A 33 18.53 15.06 25.86
N PRO A 34 19.50 16.00 25.82
CA PRO A 34 20.01 16.84 26.92
C PRO A 34 19.45 18.28 26.97
N HIS A 35 18.33 18.57 26.31
CA HIS A 35 17.82 19.94 26.20
C HIS A 35 17.33 20.55 27.54
N PRO A 36 17.41 21.88 27.72
CA PRO A 36 16.85 22.54 28.89
C PRO A 36 15.33 22.41 28.92
N LEU A 37 14.74 22.55 30.11
CA LEU A 37 13.30 22.35 30.35
C LEU A 37 12.42 23.10 29.35
N GLN A 38 12.70 24.39 29.12
CA GLN A 38 11.93 25.23 28.20
C GLN A 38 11.90 24.67 26.79
N THR A 39 13.04 24.20 26.28
CA THR A 39 13.15 23.57 24.96
C THR A 39 12.40 22.24 24.92
N ARG A 40 12.46 21.45 25.99
CA ARG A 40 11.72 20.17 26.08
C ARG A 40 10.21 20.38 26.07
N LEU A 41 9.72 21.38 26.80
CA LEU A 41 8.32 21.79 26.78
C LEU A 41 7.92 22.30 25.39
N CYS A 42 8.74 23.13 24.75
CA CYS A 42 8.53 23.55 23.36
C CYS A 42 8.46 22.37 22.40
N GLY A 43 9.34 21.37 22.57
CA GLY A 43 9.31 20.12 21.82
C GLY A 43 7.98 19.39 21.98
N LEU A 44 7.43 19.30 23.20
CA LEU A 44 6.12 18.72 23.46
C LEU A 44 4.98 19.47 22.76
N TYR A 45 4.99 20.82 22.82
CA TYR A 45 4.00 21.64 22.09
C TYR A 45 4.10 21.45 20.58
N LEU A 46 5.32 21.36 20.05
CA LEU A 46 5.56 21.13 18.63
C LEU A 46 5.08 19.74 18.21
N LEU A 47 5.37 18.71 19.02
CA LEU A 47 4.93 17.33 18.80
C LEU A 47 3.39 17.25 18.71
N TYR A 48 2.70 17.93 19.65
CA TYR A 48 1.25 18.07 19.62
C TYR A 48 0.78 18.76 18.33
N GLY A 49 1.33 19.94 18.01
CA GLY A 49 0.94 20.69 16.81
C GLY A 49 1.11 19.90 15.51
N LEU A 50 2.19 19.14 15.38
CA LEU A 50 2.46 18.30 14.21
C LEU A 50 1.54 17.09 14.15
N TYR A 51 1.35 16.39 15.28
CA TYR A 51 0.51 15.21 15.33
C TYR A 51 -0.96 15.49 14.97
N TYR A 52 -1.54 16.58 15.47
CA TYR A 52 -2.94 16.94 15.17
C TYR A 52 -3.15 17.60 13.80
N LYS A 53 -2.07 17.98 13.12
CA LYS A 53 -2.15 18.60 11.79
C LYS A 53 -1.80 17.63 10.66
N GLN A 54 -1.47 16.38 10.97
CA GLN A 54 -1.14 15.40 9.95
C GLN A 54 -2.38 15.09 9.09
N PRO A 55 -2.25 15.05 7.76
CA PRO A 55 -3.34 14.71 6.84
C PRO A 55 -3.59 13.19 6.71
N THR A 56 -2.68 12.37 7.23
CA THR A 56 -2.72 10.89 7.19
C THR A 56 -3.64 10.34 8.27
N ILE A 57 -4.95 10.45 8.02
CA ILE A 57 -6.00 9.87 8.87
C ILE A 57 -6.69 8.76 8.07
N GLU A 58 -6.63 7.53 8.56
CA GLU A 58 -7.38 6.39 8.02
C GLU A 58 -8.31 5.86 9.12
N ASP A 59 -9.57 5.61 8.79
CA ASP A 59 -10.59 5.08 9.71
C ASP A 59 -10.72 5.83 11.06
N GLY A 60 -10.38 7.12 11.08
CA GLY A 60 -10.44 7.96 12.28
C GLY A 60 -9.24 7.84 13.21
N GLU A 61 -8.22 7.06 12.83
CA GLU A 61 -6.93 7.01 13.51
C GLU A 61 -5.82 7.68 12.70
N TYR A 62 -4.85 8.24 13.42
CA TYR A 62 -3.64 8.76 12.81
C TYR A 62 -2.67 7.63 12.47
N LEU A 63 -2.28 7.55 11.20
CA LEU A 63 -1.39 6.49 10.71
C LEU A 63 0.01 6.59 11.31
N VAL A 64 0.55 7.80 11.41
CA VAL A 64 1.91 8.03 11.92
C VAL A 64 1.86 8.29 13.42
N LYS A 65 2.32 7.30 14.19
CA LYS A 65 2.43 7.35 15.66
C LYS A 65 3.85 7.72 16.09
N ILE A 66 3.98 8.40 17.22
CA ILE A 66 5.26 8.83 17.79
C ILE A 66 5.94 7.63 18.46
N ARG A 67 7.07 7.20 17.93
CA ARG A 67 7.83 6.07 18.50
C ARG A 67 8.65 6.48 19.70
N LEU A 68 8.38 5.85 20.83
CA LEU A 68 9.14 6.04 22.07
C LEU A 68 9.82 4.74 22.50
N ASN A 69 11.11 4.86 22.80
CA ASN A 69 11.87 3.79 23.44
C ASN A 69 11.55 3.71 24.93
N PHE A 70 11.80 2.56 25.56
CA PHE A 70 11.57 2.40 27.00
C PHE A 70 12.34 3.41 27.87
N LYS A 71 13.61 3.70 27.53
CA LYS A 71 14.42 4.71 28.23
C LYS A 71 13.84 6.12 28.04
N GLU A 72 13.48 6.45 26.80
CA GLU A 72 12.87 7.74 26.44
C GLU A 72 11.54 7.95 27.19
N TRP A 73 10.76 6.88 27.37
CA TRP A 73 9.54 6.90 28.16
C TRP A 73 9.81 7.18 29.65
N GLN A 74 10.83 6.58 30.25
CA GLN A 74 11.23 6.87 31.63
C GLN A 74 11.65 8.33 31.81
N ASP A 75 12.38 8.89 30.85
CA ASP A 75 12.78 10.30 30.85
C ASP A 75 11.60 11.25 30.67
N SER A 76 10.63 10.84 29.85
CA SER A 76 9.37 11.56 29.63
C SER A 76 8.52 11.59 30.90
N TYR A 77 8.39 10.45 31.56
CA TYR A 77 7.65 10.33 32.82
C TYR A 77 8.29 11.15 33.95
N SER A 78 9.63 11.11 34.04
CA SER A 78 10.39 11.93 34.99
C SER A 78 10.16 13.43 34.74
N LEU A 79 10.15 13.85 33.47
CA LEU A 79 9.83 15.23 33.10
C LEU A 79 8.39 15.60 33.50
N MET A 80 7.41 14.74 33.25
CA MET A 80 6.01 15.04 33.63
C MET A 80 5.83 15.20 35.14
N LYS A 81 6.55 14.41 35.94
CA LYS A 81 6.55 14.58 37.40
C LYS A 81 7.08 15.96 37.81
N PHE A 82 8.19 16.39 37.20
CA PHE A 82 8.79 17.70 37.45
C PHE A 82 7.86 18.85 37.02
N VAL A 83 7.25 18.74 35.84
CA VAL A 83 6.26 19.71 35.31
C VAL A 83 5.03 19.80 36.21
N CYS A 84 4.63 18.70 36.86
CA CYS A 84 3.56 18.68 37.85
C CYS A 84 3.93 19.44 39.13
N GLU A 85 5.16 19.27 39.61
CA GLU A 85 5.68 20.03 40.76
C GLU A 85 5.77 21.53 40.46
N GLU A 86 6.13 21.90 39.23
CA GLU A 86 6.18 23.31 38.77
C GLU A 86 4.83 23.89 38.32
N GLN A 87 3.73 23.13 38.43
CA GLN A 87 2.36 23.58 38.10
C GLN A 87 2.14 24.01 36.64
N HIS A 88 2.90 23.43 35.71
CA HIS A 88 2.72 23.61 34.27
C HIS A 88 1.60 22.71 33.74
N TYR A 89 0.35 23.08 34.05
CA TYR A 89 -0.86 22.29 33.72
C TYR A 89 -1.14 22.18 32.22
N ASP A 90 -0.70 23.16 31.44
CA ASP A 90 -0.77 23.19 29.98
C ASP A 90 0.01 22.03 29.34
N ALA A 91 1.26 21.85 29.75
CA ALA A 91 2.12 20.76 29.28
C ALA A 91 1.58 19.39 29.72
N LEU A 92 1.11 19.29 30.97
CA LEU A 92 0.48 18.07 31.47
C LEU A 92 -0.78 17.69 30.68
N PHE A 93 -1.63 18.67 30.36
CA PHE A 93 -2.83 18.44 29.57
C PHE A 93 -2.48 17.88 28.19
N ILE A 94 -1.51 18.49 27.51
CA ILE A 94 -1.07 18.06 26.18
C ILE A 94 -0.52 16.64 26.20
N PHE A 95 0.35 16.33 27.16
CA PHE A 95 0.92 14.99 27.29
C PHE A 95 -0.17 13.94 27.54
N ASN A 96 -1.08 14.21 28.47
CA ASN A 96 -2.20 13.31 28.76
C ASN A 96 -3.15 13.17 27.57
N LYS A 97 -3.36 14.24 26.79
CA LYS A 97 -4.18 14.19 25.59
C LYS A 97 -3.56 13.31 24.50
N LEU A 98 -2.24 13.44 24.26
CA LEU A 98 -1.51 12.56 23.35
C LEU A 98 -1.55 11.10 23.81
N LEU A 99 -1.50 10.84 25.11
CA LEU A 99 -1.68 9.50 25.67
C LEU A 99 -3.09 8.95 25.46
N ALA A 100 -4.12 9.75 25.73
CA ALA A 100 -5.52 9.33 25.61
C ALA A 100 -5.91 8.94 24.18
N GLU A 101 -5.31 9.59 23.19
CA GLU A 101 -5.51 9.29 21.76
C GLU A 101 -4.53 8.26 21.20
N ASN A 102 -3.78 7.55 22.06
CA ASN A 102 -2.80 6.53 21.67
C ASN A 102 -1.77 7.02 20.63
N ALA A 103 -1.35 8.28 20.76
CA ALA A 103 -0.38 8.88 19.85
C ALA A 103 1.03 8.27 19.97
N PHE A 104 1.34 7.66 21.12
CA PHE A 104 2.63 7.04 21.40
C PHE A 104 2.63 5.56 21.06
N HIS A 105 3.59 5.14 20.25
CA HIS A 105 3.87 3.74 19.97
C HIS A 105 5.15 3.33 20.69
N PHE A 106 5.04 2.37 21.61
CA PHE A 106 6.18 1.89 22.39
C PHE A 106 6.98 0.89 21.55
N CYS A 107 8.22 1.25 21.22
CA CYS A 107 9.11 0.44 20.40
C CYS A 107 10.42 0.16 21.12
N ALA A 108 11.11 -0.92 20.72
CA ALA A 108 12.49 -1.15 21.14
C ALA A 108 13.49 -0.30 20.35
N MET A 109 13.15 0.03 19.10
CA MET A 109 13.99 0.78 18.17
C MET A 109 13.32 2.11 17.77
N PRO A 110 14.09 3.21 17.68
CA PRO A 110 13.56 4.53 17.34
C PRO A 110 13.19 4.67 15.85
N ARG A 111 13.67 3.77 14.99
CA ARG A 111 13.40 3.75 13.55
C ARG A 111 12.97 2.35 13.15
N GLU A 112 12.04 2.25 12.19
CA GLU A 112 11.75 0.98 11.53
C GLU A 112 12.95 0.56 10.68
N TYR A 113 13.49 -0.63 10.97
CA TYR A 113 14.49 -1.28 10.14
C TYR A 113 13.81 -2.49 9.50
N GLY A 114 13.49 -2.41 8.21
CA GLY A 114 12.84 -3.50 7.48
C GLY A 114 12.56 -3.16 6.01
N LEU A 115 12.47 -4.20 5.18
CA LEU A 115 12.09 -4.08 3.76
C LEU A 115 10.67 -3.53 3.59
N GLU A 116 9.85 -3.60 4.64
CA GLU A 116 8.49 -3.10 4.66
C GLU A 116 8.43 -1.60 4.31
N LYS A 117 9.38 -0.78 4.80
CA LYS A 117 9.46 0.65 4.47
C LYS A 117 9.72 0.88 2.98
N SER A 118 10.59 0.08 2.37
CA SER A 118 10.82 0.14 0.92
C SER A 118 9.64 -0.41 0.12
N MET A 119 8.95 -1.44 0.63
CA MET A 119 7.83 -2.09 -0.05
C MET A 119 6.57 -1.22 -0.05
N ARG A 120 6.34 -0.41 1.00
CA ARG A 120 5.22 0.55 1.05
C ARG A 120 5.24 1.53 -0.12
N LYS A 121 6.42 2.05 -0.51
CA LYS A 121 6.60 2.87 -1.73
C LYS A 121 6.19 2.16 -3.03
N TYR A 122 6.36 0.84 -3.10
CA TYR A 122 6.01 0.07 -4.29
C TYR A 122 4.53 -0.34 -4.32
N LEU A 123 3.92 -0.59 -3.16
CA LEU A 123 2.50 -0.95 -3.07
C LEU A 123 1.59 0.19 -3.54
N GLU A 124 1.88 1.43 -3.13
CA GLU A 124 1.09 2.60 -3.54
C GLU A 124 1.27 2.97 -5.02
N ARG A 125 2.42 2.66 -5.62
CA ARG A 125 2.67 2.94 -7.04
C ARG A 125 1.79 2.08 -7.96
N ASN A 126 1.57 0.82 -7.58
CA ASN A 126 0.74 -0.12 -8.34
C ASN A 126 -0.77 0.22 -8.32
N ASP A 127 -1.24 1.01 -7.35
CA ASP A 127 -2.65 1.43 -7.27
C ASP A 127 -3.00 2.57 -8.25
N THR A 128 -2.01 3.16 -8.91
CA THR A 128 -2.28 4.05 -10.02
C THR A 128 -2.69 3.21 -11.23
N ALA A 129 -4.00 3.26 -11.56
CA ALA A 129 -4.60 2.60 -12.71
C ALA A 129 -3.88 2.85 -14.06
N ASP A 130 -3.00 3.86 -14.12
CA ASP A 130 -2.14 4.19 -15.25
C ASP A 130 -1.04 3.15 -15.54
N GLU A 131 -0.45 2.49 -14.52
CA GLU A 131 0.56 1.44 -14.78
C GLU A 131 -0.10 0.20 -15.42
N ASN A 132 -1.32 -0.15 -15.01
CA ASN A 132 -2.11 -1.22 -15.63
C ASN A 132 -2.47 -0.91 -17.10
N LEU A 133 -2.68 0.36 -17.46
CA LEU A 133 -2.89 0.78 -18.85
C LEU A 133 -1.58 0.72 -19.66
N SER A 134 -0.45 1.10 -19.06
CA SER A 134 0.87 1.03 -19.69
C SER A 134 1.28 -0.42 -19.98
N HIS A 135 1.13 -1.33 -19.02
CA HIS A 135 1.44 -2.75 -19.22
C HIS A 135 0.55 -3.41 -20.28
N LYS A 136 -0.72 -3.01 -20.37
CA LYS A 136 -1.62 -3.46 -21.46
C LYS A 136 -1.11 -2.99 -22.84
N SER A 137 -0.61 -1.77 -22.94
CA SER A 137 -0.05 -1.24 -24.18
C SER A 137 1.23 -1.98 -24.60
N GLU A 138 2.14 -2.25 -23.65
CA GLU A 138 3.36 -3.01 -23.91
C GLU A 138 3.06 -4.46 -24.33
N LEU A 139 2.05 -5.11 -23.72
CA LEU A 139 1.63 -6.46 -24.08
C LEU A 139 1.00 -6.53 -25.47
N LEU A 140 0.21 -5.53 -25.86
CA LEU A 140 -0.32 -5.41 -27.23
C LEU A 140 0.82 -5.19 -28.24
N THR A 141 1.81 -4.34 -27.90
CA THR A 141 2.99 -4.17 -28.77
C THR A 141 3.82 -5.45 -28.90
N LEU A 142 3.84 -6.31 -27.87
CA LEU A 142 4.52 -7.61 -27.93
C LEU A 142 3.83 -8.56 -28.93
N GLU A 143 2.50 -8.55 -28.99
CA GLU A 143 1.73 -9.28 -30.00
C GLU A 143 1.97 -8.71 -31.41
N GLU A 144 1.92 -7.39 -31.55
CA GLU A 144 2.14 -6.68 -32.83
C GLU A 144 3.59 -6.83 -33.34
N SER A 145 4.57 -6.95 -32.45
CA SER A 145 5.99 -7.09 -32.81
C SER A 145 6.34 -8.43 -33.48
N GLY A 146 5.41 -9.39 -33.51
CA GLY A 146 5.60 -10.69 -34.16
C GLY A 146 6.61 -11.61 -33.45
N ILE A 147 7.12 -11.23 -32.27
CA ILE A 147 8.08 -12.01 -31.49
C ILE A 147 7.46 -13.36 -31.09
N LEU A 148 6.17 -13.37 -30.72
CA LEU A 148 5.46 -14.61 -30.39
C LEU A 148 5.34 -15.58 -31.58
N ASN A 149 5.25 -15.04 -32.80
CA ASN A 149 5.25 -15.87 -34.02
C ASN A 149 6.64 -16.44 -34.30
N SER A 150 7.70 -15.65 -34.10
CA SER A 150 9.07 -16.15 -34.20
C SER A 150 9.37 -17.23 -33.15
N LEU A 151 8.81 -17.10 -31.94
CA LEU A 151 8.92 -18.08 -30.87
C LEU A 151 8.19 -19.38 -31.22
N ASP A 152 7.02 -19.29 -31.87
CA ASP A 152 6.27 -20.44 -32.38
C ASP A 152 7.01 -21.16 -33.54
N GLU A 153 7.67 -20.41 -34.41
CA GLU A 153 8.53 -21.03 -35.43
C GLU A 153 9.74 -21.75 -34.83
N ILE A 154 10.36 -21.17 -33.80
CA ILE A 154 11.51 -21.77 -33.11
C ILE A 154 11.04 -22.99 -32.32
N SER A 155 9.89 -22.95 -31.64
CA SER A 155 9.35 -24.09 -30.91
C SER A 155 9.05 -25.26 -31.85
N LYS A 156 8.49 -25.00 -33.04
CA LYS A 156 8.26 -26.01 -34.08
C LYS A 156 9.56 -26.62 -34.60
N LYS A 157 10.56 -25.79 -34.96
CA LYS A 157 11.88 -26.26 -35.41
C LYS A 157 12.59 -27.07 -34.34
N TYR A 158 12.49 -26.65 -33.07
CA TYR A 158 13.05 -27.36 -31.93
C TYR A 158 12.34 -28.71 -31.70
N TYR A 159 11.01 -28.76 -31.86
CA TYR A 159 10.24 -29.99 -31.79
C TYR A 159 10.60 -30.97 -32.92
N GLU A 160 10.75 -30.50 -34.15
CA GLU A 160 11.19 -31.32 -35.28
C GLU A 160 12.60 -31.90 -35.07
N LEU A 161 13.52 -31.10 -34.54
CA LEU A 161 14.87 -31.55 -34.19
C LEU A 161 14.85 -32.61 -33.09
N LYS A 162 14.01 -32.44 -32.06
CA LYS A 162 13.80 -33.46 -31.02
C LYS A 162 13.30 -34.78 -31.62
N CYS A 163 12.33 -34.72 -32.54
CA CYS A 163 11.82 -35.91 -33.21
C CYS A 163 12.88 -36.62 -34.06
N LYS A 164 13.72 -35.87 -34.79
CA LYS A 164 14.81 -36.43 -35.61
C LYS A 164 15.96 -37.03 -34.78
N LEU A 165 16.14 -36.58 -33.55
CA LEU A 165 17.10 -37.15 -32.60
C LEU A 165 16.60 -38.45 -31.96
N ASN A 166 15.28 -38.69 -31.94
CA ASN A 166 14.66 -39.93 -31.45
C ASN A 166 14.56 -40.99 -32.56
N ASN A 167 15.69 -41.53 -33.01
CA ASN A 167 15.74 -42.48 -34.13
C ASN A 167 15.33 -43.93 -33.79
N GLU A 168 14.88 -44.24 -32.56
CA GLU A 168 14.63 -45.64 -32.15
C GLU A 168 13.15 -46.02 -31.96
N SER A 169 12.20 -45.08 -32.03
CA SER A 169 10.78 -45.39 -31.78
C SER A 169 9.89 -44.86 -32.90
N LYS A 170 9.10 -45.74 -33.55
CA LYS A 170 8.11 -45.43 -34.59
C LYS A 170 6.91 -44.59 -34.11
N GLU A 171 7.01 -43.91 -32.98
CA GLU A 171 5.99 -42.99 -32.49
C GLU A 171 6.59 -41.58 -32.41
N ASN A 172 5.91 -40.60 -33.04
CA ASN A 172 6.24 -39.19 -33.00
C ASN A 172 6.09 -38.61 -31.58
N LYS A 173 6.97 -38.99 -30.65
CA LYS A 173 7.05 -38.43 -29.30
C LYS A 173 8.52 -38.16 -28.95
N PRO A 174 8.87 -36.96 -28.46
CA PRO A 174 10.22 -36.68 -27.97
C PRO A 174 10.52 -37.50 -26.71
N HIS A 175 11.78 -37.88 -26.49
CA HIS A 175 12.21 -38.55 -25.26
C HIS A 175 11.92 -37.69 -24.02
N GLN A 176 11.45 -38.35 -22.95
CA GLN A 176 11.05 -37.73 -21.66
C GLN A 176 12.17 -36.92 -20.98
N LEU A 177 13.44 -37.17 -21.32
CA LEU A 177 14.61 -36.42 -20.80
C LEU A 177 14.91 -35.11 -21.56
N LEU A 178 14.25 -34.84 -22.69
CA LEU A 178 14.45 -33.63 -23.50
C LEU A 178 13.33 -32.60 -23.31
N ASP A 179 12.39 -32.86 -22.39
CA ASP A 179 11.18 -32.06 -22.19
C ASP A 179 11.39 -30.91 -21.19
N TYR A 180 12.30 -29.99 -21.51
CA TYR A 180 12.57 -28.80 -20.69
C TYR A 180 11.74 -27.56 -21.06
N ALA A 181 11.10 -27.59 -22.24
CA ALA A 181 10.32 -26.47 -22.75
C ALA A 181 9.08 -27.04 -23.47
N SER A 182 7.89 -26.61 -23.01
CA SER A 182 6.61 -26.97 -23.62
C SER A 182 6.58 -26.49 -25.08
N PRO A 183 6.13 -27.32 -26.03
CA PRO A 183 6.01 -26.90 -27.42
C PRO A 183 4.96 -25.80 -27.64
N MET A 184 4.10 -25.54 -26.65
CA MET A 184 2.98 -24.60 -26.73
C MET A 184 3.17 -23.33 -25.89
N ILE A 185 4.42 -22.98 -25.52
CA ILE A 185 4.69 -21.78 -24.69
C ILE A 185 4.09 -20.51 -25.30
N ALA A 186 4.16 -20.33 -26.62
CA ALA A 186 3.58 -19.17 -27.29
C ALA A 186 2.04 -19.14 -27.17
N ASP A 187 1.38 -20.29 -27.23
CA ASP A 187 -0.08 -20.40 -27.11
C ASP A 187 -0.55 -20.29 -25.66
N ASP A 188 0.24 -20.79 -24.71
CA ASP A 188 -0.01 -20.62 -23.27
C ASP A 188 0.11 -19.14 -22.87
N ILE A 189 1.06 -18.41 -23.45
CA ILE A 189 1.19 -16.95 -23.27
C ILE A 189 -0.02 -16.24 -23.90
N ARG A 190 -0.42 -16.61 -25.13
CA ARG A 190 -1.63 -16.05 -25.78
C ARG A 190 -2.91 -16.33 -24.98
N LYS A 191 -3.05 -17.52 -24.41
CA LYS A 191 -4.21 -17.89 -23.60
C LYS A 191 -4.27 -17.11 -22.29
N LYS A 192 -3.12 -16.92 -21.63
CA LYS A 192 -3.02 -16.07 -20.43
C LYS A 192 -3.25 -14.58 -20.74
N LEU A 193 -2.82 -14.13 -21.92
CA LEU A 193 -3.10 -12.77 -22.41
C LEU A 193 -4.60 -12.57 -22.64
N ALA A 194 -5.27 -13.53 -23.29
CA ALA A 194 -6.70 -13.49 -23.52
C ALA A 194 -7.51 -13.45 -22.20
N SER A 195 -7.17 -14.29 -21.22
CA SER A 195 -7.84 -14.26 -19.90
C SER A 195 -7.62 -12.94 -19.16
N ALA A 196 -6.43 -12.32 -19.27
CA ALA A 196 -6.14 -11.03 -18.64
C ALA A 196 -6.88 -9.84 -19.31
N MET A 197 -7.29 -10.00 -20.57
CA MET A 197 -8.15 -9.04 -21.27
C MET A 197 -9.64 -9.25 -20.90
N ASP A 198 -10.07 -10.51 -20.75
CA ASP A 198 -11.47 -10.87 -20.49
C ASP A 198 -11.93 -10.59 -19.05
N ASP A 199 -11.04 -10.72 -18.05
CA ASP A 199 -11.29 -10.35 -16.64
C ASP A 199 -11.66 -8.87 -16.46
N SER A 200 -11.47 -8.04 -17.49
CA SER A 200 -11.87 -6.62 -17.49
C SER A 200 -13.14 -6.31 -18.30
N SER A 201 -13.78 -7.31 -18.92
CA SER A 201 -15.09 -7.13 -19.56
C SER A 201 -16.24 -7.22 -18.54
N ASP A 202 -16.11 -8.08 -17.52
CA ASP A 202 -17.08 -8.19 -16.42
C ASP A 202 -17.15 -6.94 -15.53
N GLN A 203 -16.11 -6.09 -15.53
CA GLN A 203 -16.16 -4.77 -14.86
C GLN A 203 -16.67 -3.63 -15.74
N LYS A 204 -16.73 -3.81 -17.07
CA LYS A 204 -17.21 -2.77 -18.00
C LYS A 204 -18.73 -2.76 -18.19
N ASP A 205 -19.41 -3.87 -17.91
CA ASP A 205 -20.87 -3.93 -18.00
C ASP A 205 -21.60 -3.28 -16.81
N GLU A 206 -20.91 -2.95 -15.71
CA GLU A 206 -21.52 -2.15 -14.62
C GLU A 206 -21.44 -0.63 -14.84
N GLU A 207 -20.53 -0.13 -15.67
CA GLU A 207 -20.37 1.33 -15.86
C GLU A 207 -21.23 1.93 -16.98
N GLN A 208 -21.69 1.14 -17.96
CA GLN A 208 -22.49 1.68 -19.07
C GLN A 208 -23.98 1.90 -18.75
N ASP A 209 -24.51 1.39 -17.63
CA ASP A 209 -25.92 1.54 -17.25
C ASP A 209 -26.21 2.79 -16.37
N THR A 210 -25.22 3.67 -16.19
CA THR A 210 -25.32 4.87 -15.35
C THR A 210 -25.86 6.12 -16.08
N LYS A 211 -26.82 5.94 -17.00
CA LYS A 211 -27.74 7.02 -17.43
C LYS A 211 -29.14 6.88 -16.85
N ILE A 212 -29.31 6.13 -15.76
CA ILE A 212 -30.56 6.10 -15.02
C ILE A 212 -30.52 7.19 -13.94
N SER A 213 -31.50 8.10 -14.00
CA SER A 213 -31.75 9.18 -13.03
C SER A 213 -31.39 8.76 -11.60
N ILE A 214 -30.49 9.52 -10.96
CA ILE A 214 -29.89 9.29 -9.63
C ILE A 214 -30.94 8.88 -8.57
N GLY A 215 -32.18 9.33 -8.72
CA GLY A 215 -33.31 8.94 -7.87
C GLY A 215 -33.66 7.45 -7.91
N ALA A 216 -33.61 6.81 -9.09
CA ALA A 216 -33.89 5.38 -9.23
C ALA A 216 -32.75 4.51 -8.69
N HIS A 217 -31.49 4.97 -8.80
CA HIS A 217 -30.34 4.27 -8.23
C HIS A 217 -30.41 4.23 -6.69
N ARG A 218 -30.77 5.35 -6.04
CA ARG A 218 -31.02 5.41 -4.59
C ARG A 218 -32.17 4.51 -4.14
N LYS A 219 -33.22 4.36 -4.96
CA LYS A 219 -34.34 3.46 -4.67
C LYS A 219 -33.92 1.98 -4.75
N LYS A 220 -33.12 1.60 -5.75
CA LYS A 220 -32.57 0.24 -5.92
C LYS A 220 -31.63 -0.15 -4.77
N LEU A 221 -30.80 0.78 -4.29
CA LEU A 221 -29.92 0.58 -3.13
C LEU A 221 -30.72 0.35 -1.83
N LYS A 222 -31.82 1.10 -1.63
CA LYS A 222 -32.73 0.86 -0.49
C LYS A 222 -33.43 -0.49 -0.59
N GLU A 223 -33.88 -0.90 -1.78
CA GLU A 223 -34.52 -2.21 -1.97
C GLU A 223 -33.54 -3.37 -1.71
N LYS A 224 -32.31 -3.31 -2.25
CA LYS A 224 -31.28 -4.33 -1.99
C LYS A 224 -30.93 -4.44 -0.50
N ALA A 225 -30.87 -3.32 0.22
CA ALA A 225 -30.61 -3.32 1.66
C ALA A 225 -31.77 -3.91 2.49
N CYS A 226 -33.02 -3.74 2.04
CA CYS A 226 -34.19 -4.29 2.72
C CYS A 226 -34.37 -5.81 2.54
N PHE A 227 -33.91 -6.39 1.42
CA PHE A 227 -34.01 -7.84 1.17
C PHE A 227 -32.83 -8.67 1.69
N GLY A 228 -31.70 -8.04 2.03
CA GLY A 228 -30.49 -8.73 2.52
C GLY A 228 -30.43 -9.01 4.02
N ALA A 229 -31.39 -8.52 4.81
CA ALA A 229 -31.38 -8.63 6.27
C ALA A 229 -32.67 -9.31 6.80
N GLY A 230 -32.72 -10.63 6.70
CA GLY A 230 -33.72 -11.44 7.41
C GLY A 230 -33.28 -12.90 7.49
N PRO A 231 -33.26 -13.53 8.68
CA PRO A 231 -32.81 -14.91 8.83
C PRO A 231 -33.85 -15.85 8.22
N SER A 232 -33.43 -16.71 7.29
CA SER A 232 -34.23 -17.81 6.78
C SER A 232 -34.51 -18.80 7.91
N ARG A 233 -35.71 -18.75 8.49
CA ARG A 233 -36.25 -19.84 9.31
C ARG A 233 -36.63 -20.98 8.36
N SER A 234 -35.91 -22.09 8.45
CA SER A 234 -36.31 -23.38 7.91
C SER A 234 -37.49 -23.92 8.72
N THR A 235 -38.64 -24.12 8.05
CA THR A 235 -39.64 -25.12 8.45
C THR A 235 -39.25 -26.48 7.91
#